data_AF-A0A524E3S4-F1
#
_entry.id   AF-A0A524E3S4-F1
#
_cell.length_a   1.000
_cell.length_b   1.000
_cell.length_c   1.000
_cell.angle_alpha   90.00
_cell.angle_beta   90.00
_cell.angle_gamma   90.00
#
_symmetry.space_group_name_H-M   'P 1'
#
loop_
_entity.id
_entity.type
_entity.pdbx_description
1 polymer ?
#
loop_
_entity_poly.entity_id
_entity_poly.type
_entity_poly.pdbx_seq_one_letter_code
_entity_poly.pdbx_strand_id
1 'polypeptide(L)'
;MVYFQISRVGFNCGLDKAECDKYPEHCEQCIMERLAKLGLEVNRNIKITEMDSEEKRIQMFRDVIWQKFLDVLNIKHIVLMTKDSGLPIIDYPISGAGVDVELLTGFLQANITFSESGTNSNYTDYVKNHQFYELHYNTFNILLRNGKYIRLCLVLDTQASDSLKSLVIDFLKEYEIRYKDNLLKVIAQGELDVEHSINFITDFFNVKLVFPMVLTHTLLPDTLDSINKNHIQKSVINLAKKYLATKQFFFINNIINEVKKIVNIDAKIILYEIYQLLISNVIIPTSLETAQHKLKSFRESHATRIANNELISPIIANDNAVYELKEKAKSLTEEEARKLMNSFIKKGETAEKALVYKEALREYEKALYLASGFDFEEDVGRISFMVLELDKIIKEMEIDYNETTAEKLEKNKDYINSLRYYRMTKKILEDYALLDNNETRMKKIEKKILKLQKIM
;
A
#
# COMPACT_ATOMS: atom_id res chain seq x y z
N MET A 1 6.96 -34.89 -4.03
CA MET A 1 7.39 -34.64 -5.43
C MET A 1 8.59 -33.72 -5.42
N VAL A 2 9.51 -33.83 -6.38
CA VAL A 2 10.69 -32.95 -6.46
C VAL A 2 10.35 -31.68 -7.24
N TYR A 3 10.61 -30.54 -6.62
CA TYR A 3 10.38 -29.22 -7.19
C TYR A 3 11.69 -28.50 -7.43
N PHE A 4 11.75 -27.72 -8.50
CA PHE A 4 12.93 -26.97 -8.90
C PHE A 4 12.56 -25.53 -9.20
N GLN A 5 13.48 -24.62 -8.90
CA GLN A 5 13.42 -23.24 -9.36
C GLN A 5 14.29 -23.09 -10.60
N ILE A 6 13.70 -22.62 -11.69
CA ILE A 6 14.34 -22.41 -12.99
C ILE A 6 14.18 -20.94 -13.32
N SER A 7 15.26 -20.15 -13.16
CA SER A 7 15.21 -18.70 -13.42
C SER A 7 14.02 -17.98 -12.74
N ARG A 8 13.70 -18.39 -11.50
CA ARG A 8 12.57 -17.90 -10.66
C ARG A 8 11.17 -18.41 -11.03
N VAL A 9 11.06 -19.35 -11.97
CA VAL A 9 9.83 -20.10 -12.24
C VAL A 9 9.88 -21.44 -11.51
N GLY A 10 8.79 -21.79 -10.82
CA GLY A 10 8.66 -23.10 -10.19
C GLY A 10 8.38 -24.19 -11.22
N PHE A 11 9.12 -25.28 -11.16
CA PHE A 11 8.98 -26.44 -12.03
C PHE A 11 8.78 -27.70 -11.18
N ASN A 12 7.65 -28.38 -11.39
CA ASN A 12 7.40 -29.68 -10.77
C ASN A 12 7.93 -30.79 -11.70
N CYS A 13 8.86 -31.62 -11.22
CA CYS A 13 9.33 -32.74 -12.02
C CYS A 13 8.31 -33.90 -12.07
N GLY A 14 7.25 -33.88 -11.26
CA GLY A 14 6.17 -34.87 -11.28
C GLY A 14 6.58 -36.27 -10.79
N LEU A 15 7.76 -36.41 -10.18
CA LEU A 15 8.24 -37.64 -9.56
C LEU A 15 8.51 -37.40 -8.07
N ASP A 16 8.29 -38.43 -7.25
CA ASP A 16 8.69 -38.42 -5.86
C ASP A 16 10.18 -38.74 -5.68
N LYS A 17 10.81 -38.14 -4.64
CA LYS A 17 12.25 -38.35 -4.35
C LYS A 17 12.59 -39.83 -4.20
N ALA A 18 11.68 -40.59 -3.60
CA ALA A 18 11.84 -42.03 -3.35
C ALA A 18 11.62 -42.90 -4.60
N GLU A 19 11.02 -42.35 -5.66
CA GLU A 19 10.61 -43.09 -6.86
C GLU A 19 11.46 -42.73 -8.10
N CYS A 20 12.48 -41.88 -7.93
CA CYS A 20 13.31 -41.39 -9.02
C CYS A 20 14.75 -41.88 -8.88
N ASP A 21 15.13 -42.89 -9.66
CA ASP A 21 16.49 -43.46 -9.67
C ASP A 21 17.57 -42.45 -10.12
N LYS A 22 17.16 -41.36 -10.76
CA LYS A 22 18.03 -40.28 -11.25
C LYS A 22 18.26 -39.18 -10.20
N TYR A 23 17.54 -39.22 -9.08
CA TYR A 23 17.65 -38.24 -8.01
C TYR A 23 18.80 -38.60 -7.04
N PRO A 24 19.61 -37.64 -6.56
CA PRO A 24 19.64 -36.21 -6.91
C PRO A 24 20.55 -35.90 -8.12
N GLU A 25 21.46 -36.81 -8.47
CA GLU A 25 22.65 -36.54 -9.29
C GLU A 25 22.36 -36.06 -10.72
N HIS A 26 21.26 -36.50 -11.33
CA HIS A 26 20.95 -36.22 -12.74
C HIS A 26 19.72 -35.31 -12.91
N CYS A 27 19.28 -34.65 -11.85
CA CYS A 27 18.08 -33.82 -11.87
C CYS A 27 18.19 -32.63 -12.82
N GLU A 28 19.33 -31.92 -12.77
CA GLU A 28 19.57 -30.74 -13.60
C GLU A 28 19.48 -31.09 -15.10
N GLN A 29 20.17 -32.15 -15.51
CA GLN A 29 20.15 -32.64 -16.89
C GLN A 29 18.75 -33.10 -17.32
N CYS A 30 18.04 -33.83 -16.46
CA CYS A 30 16.67 -34.29 -16.73
C CYS A 30 15.69 -33.12 -16.95
N ILE A 31 15.83 -32.06 -16.16
CA ILE A 31 15.03 -30.84 -16.30
C ILE A 31 15.37 -30.11 -17.58
N MET A 32 16.67 -29.92 -17.89
CA MET A 32 17.09 -29.28 -19.14
C MET A 32 16.56 -30.04 -20.36
N GLU A 33 16.64 -31.38 -20.37
CA GLU A 33 16.07 -32.21 -21.43
C GLU A 33 14.55 -32.07 -21.57
N ARG A 34 13.83 -31.97 -20.44
CA ARG A 34 12.38 -31.74 -20.45
C ARG A 34 12.02 -30.37 -20.99
N LEU A 35 12.71 -29.31 -20.56
CA LEU A 35 12.49 -27.96 -21.07
C LEU A 35 12.79 -27.88 -22.57
N ALA A 36 13.87 -28.50 -23.03
CA ALA A 36 14.20 -28.58 -24.45
C ALA A 36 13.11 -29.33 -25.26
N LYS A 37 12.56 -30.43 -24.73
CA LYS A 37 11.43 -31.14 -25.34
C LYS A 37 10.15 -30.30 -25.42
N LEU A 38 9.98 -29.34 -24.52
CA LEU A 38 8.87 -28.37 -24.55
C LEU A 38 9.14 -27.19 -25.50
N GLY A 39 10.25 -27.22 -26.26
CA GLY A 39 10.62 -26.16 -27.21
C GLY A 39 11.17 -24.90 -26.54
N LEU A 40 11.56 -24.97 -25.27
CA LEU A 40 12.15 -23.84 -24.56
C LEU A 40 13.67 -23.82 -24.82
N GLU A 41 14.19 -22.68 -25.25
CA GLU A 41 15.65 -22.49 -25.41
C GLU A 41 16.31 -22.44 -24.03
N VAL A 42 16.94 -23.55 -23.64
CA VAL A 42 17.64 -23.68 -22.36
C VAL A 42 19.06 -23.16 -22.52
N ASN A 43 19.31 -21.90 -22.16
CA ASN A 43 20.68 -21.37 -22.10
C ASN A 43 21.45 -21.99 -20.91
N ARG A 44 22.76 -22.22 -21.06
CA ARG A 44 23.64 -22.77 -19.99
C ARG A 44 23.70 -21.93 -18.70
N ASN A 45 23.14 -20.72 -18.72
CA ASN A 45 23.10 -19.81 -17.57
C ASN A 45 21.84 -19.98 -16.70
N ILE A 46 20.97 -20.96 -17.01
CA ILE A 46 19.77 -21.22 -16.22
C ILE A 46 20.19 -21.85 -14.89
N LYS A 47 20.00 -21.10 -13.80
CA LYS A 47 20.21 -21.61 -12.44
C LYS A 47 19.04 -22.52 -12.06
N ILE A 48 19.33 -23.81 -11.87
CA ILE A 48 18.40 -24.80 -11.35
C ILE A 48 18.72 -25.02 -9.88
N THR A 49 17.78 -24.70 -8.99
CA THR A 49 17.91 -24.97 -7.55
C THR A 49 16.79 -25.88 -7.08
N GLU A 50 17.15 -26.97 -6.39
CA GLU A 50 16.19 -27.89 -5.79
C GLU A 50 15.41 -27.22 -4.65
N MET A 51 14.13 -27.54 -4.55
CA MET A 51 13.22 -27.08 -3.50
C MET A 51 12.77 -28.27 -2.64
N ASP A 52 13.40 -28.42 -1.48
CA ASP A 52 13.19 -29.58 -0.59
C ASP A 52 11.91 -29.52 0.24
N SER A 53 11.21 -28.38 0.28
CA SER A 53 10.02 -28.22 1.11
C SER A 53 8.98 -27.28 0.49
N GLU A 54 7.72 -27.48 0.88
CA GLU A 54 6.60 -26.60 0.55
C GLU A 54 6.82 -25.17 1.06
N GLU A 55 7.51 -25.01 2.20
CA GLU A 55 7.86 -23.71 2.77
C GLU A 55 8.83 -22.94 1.85
N LYS A 56 9.88 -23.61 1.33
CA LYS A 56 10.80 -23.00 0.34
C LYS A 56 10.03 -22.57 -0.92
N ARG A 57 9.03 -23.34 -1.33
CA ARG A 57 8.16 -23.02 -2.48
C ARG A 57 7.32 -21.78 -2.23
N ILE A 58 6.64 -21.70 -1.09
CA ILE A 58 5.84 -20.54 -0.70
C ILE A 58 6.75 -19.31 -0.59
N GLN A 59 7.94 -19.45 -0.02
CA GLN A 59 8.91 -18.36 0.10
C GLN A 59 9.35 -17.82 -1.26
N MET A 60 9.64 -18.69 -2.22
CA MET A 60 9.97 -18.28 -3.59
C MET A 60 8.82 -17.50 -4.23
N PHE A 61 7.58 -17.98 -4.13
CA PHE A 61 6.42 -17.25 -4.67
C PHE A 61 6.25 -15.87 -4.02
N ARG A 62 6.44 -15.78 -2.70
CA ARG A 62 6.45 -14.51 -1.97
C ARG A 62 7.52 -13.56 -2.51
N ASP A 63 8.73 -14.05 -2.75
CA ASP A 63 9.83 -13.23 -3.27
C ASP A 63 9.57 -12.75 -4.71
N VAL A 64 9.02 -13.61 -5.57
CA VAL A 64 8.65 -13.25 -6.95
C VAL A 64 7.54 -12.19 -6.95
N ILE A 65 6.46 -12.39 -6.19
CA ILE A 65 5.35 -11.43 -6.11
C ILE A 65 5.83 -10.10 -5.51
N TRP A 66 6.70 -10.16 -4.49
CA TRP A 66 7.30 -8.97 -3.90
C TRP A 66 8.15 -8.20 -4.91
N GLN A 67 8.99 -8.89 -5.70
CA GLN A 67 9.80 -8.23 -6.73
C GLN A 67 8.91 -7.57 -7.79
N LYS A 68 7.85 -8.25 -8.25
CA LYS A 68 6.87 -7.66 -9.19
C LYS A 68 6.25 -6.39 -8.61
N PHE A 69 5.86 -6.42 -7.34
CA PHE A 69 5.24 -5.27 -6.68
C PHE A 69 6.21 -4.09 -6.54
N LEU A 70 7.48 -4.34 -6.18
CA LEU A 70 8.51 -3.31 -6.15
C LEU A 70 8.80 -2.73 -7.53
N ASP A 71 8.90 -3.59 -8.55
CA ASP A 71 9.12 -3.15 -9.93
C ASP A 71 7.98 -2.23 -10.39
N VAL A 72 6.72 -2.58 -10.11
CA VAL A 72 5.57 -1.73 -10.47
C VAL A 72 5.54 -0.42 -9.69
N LEU A 73 5.84 -0.43 -8.39
CA LEU A 73 5.94 0.80 -7.60
C LEU A 73 7.04 1.74 -8.11
N ASN A 74 8.09 1.17 -8.69
CA ASN A 74 9.19 1.92 -9.26
C ASN A 74 8.81 2.62 -10.58
N ILE A 75 7.86 2.08 -11.36
CA ILE A 75 7.46 2.66 -12.65
C ILE A 75 6.53 3.85 -12.44
N LYS A 76 6.94 5.01 -12.95
CA LYS A 76 6.15 6.25 -12.98
C LYS A 76 5.36 6.39 -14.26
N HIS A 77 5.99 6.04 -15.38
CA HIS A 77 5.47 6.29 -16.71
C HIS A 77 5.95 5.19 -17.67
N ILE A 78 5.02 4.68 -18.47
CA ILE A 78 5.30 3.79 -19.59
C ILE A 78 5.05 4.55 -20.88
N VAL A 79 6.08 4.71 -21.71
CA VAL A 79 5.96 5.36 -23.02
C VAL A 79 6.39 4.36 -24.11
N LEU A 80 5.52 4.17 -25.10
CA LEU A 80 5.88 3.49 -26.34
C LEU A 80 6.00 4.51 -27.45
N MET A 81 7.05 4.38 -28.25
CA MET A 81 7.28 5.24 -29.39
C MET A 81 7.76 4.42 -30.59
N THR A 82 7.55 4.93 -31.81
CA THR A 82 8.12 4.33 -33.02
C THR A 82 9.65 4.42 -32.95
N LYS A 83 10.35 3.36 -33.34
CA LYS A 83 11.81 3.31 -33.26
C LYS A 83 12.50 4.38 -34.13
N ASP A 84 11.99 4.60 -35.33
CA ASP A 84 12.68 5.41 -36.35
C ASP A 84 12.44 6.92 -36.16
N SER A 85 11.19 7.34 -35.97
CA SER A 85 10.85 8.76 -35.83
C SER A 85 10.75 9.24 -34.38
N GLY A 86 10.73 8.34 -33.40
CA GLY A 86 10.50 8.69 -31.99
C GLY A 86 9.08 9.19 -31.68
N LEU A 87 8.14 9.09 -32.61
CA LEU A 87 6.74 9.50 -32.40
C LEU A 87 6.10 8.68 -31.28
N PRO A 88 5.46 9.31 -30.27
CA PRO A 88 4.78 8.59 -29.21
C PRO A 88 3.56 7.83 -29.77
N ILE A 89 3.50 6.55 -29.44
CA ILE A 89 2.40 5.62 -29.75
C ILE A 89 1.49 5.52 -28.52
N ILE A 90 2.09 5.33 -27.34
CA ILE A 90 1.37 5.22 -26.07
C ILE A 90 2.06 6.08 -25.04
N ASP A 91 1.24 6.87 -24.37
CA ASP A 91 1.56 7.66 -23.19
C ASP A 91 0.70 7.12 -22.04
N TYR A 92 1.34 6.39 -21.11
CA TYR A 92 0.63 5.80 -19.98
C TYR A 92 1.26 6.16 -18.63
N PRO A 93 0.75 7.20 -17.94
CA PRO A 93 1.22 7.59 -16.62
C PRO A 93 0.63 6.64 -15.56
N ILE A 94 1.50 6.02 -14.75
CA ILE A 94 1.09 5.16 -13.62
C ILE A 94 0.89 6.00 -12.36
N SER A 95 1.73 7.03 -12.18
CA SER A 95 1.66 7.95 -11.05
C SER A 95 1.60 9.39 -11.55
N GLY A 96 0.77 10.23 -10.91
CA GLY A 96 0.37 11.56 -11.40
C GLY A 96 1.45 12.65 -11.46
N ALA A 97 2.75 12.32 -11.40
CA ALA A 97 3.79 13.26 -11.77
C ALA A 97 3.86 13.28 -13.31
N GLY A 98 3.23 14.30 -13.92
CA GLY A 98 3.18 14.44 -15.38
C GLY A 98 4.58 14.64 -15.95
N VAL A 99 5.04 13.69 -16.76
CA VAL A 99 6.20 13.87 -17.62
C VAL A 99 5.69 14.42 -18.93
N ASP A 100 6.31 15.50 -19.42
CA ASP A 100 6.06 15.99 -20.77
C ASP A 100 6.64 14.98 -21.77
N VAL A 101 5.77 14.14 -22.34
CA VAL A 101 6.16 13.03 -23.22
C VAL A 101 6.71 13.54 -24.55
N GLU A 102 6.25 14.67 -25.05
CA GLU A 102 6.78 15.26 -26.29
C GLU A 102 8.22 15.73 -26.08
N LEU A 103 8.48 16.43 -24.98
CA LEU A 103 9.83 16.85 -24.61
C LEU A 103 10.74 15.64 -24.34
N LEU A 104 10.23 14.64 -23.62
CA LEU A 104 10.97 13.42 -23.30
C LEU A 104 11.35 12.64 -24.57
N THR A 105 10.40 12.42 -25.48
CA THR A 105 10.64 11.66 -26.72
C THR A 105 11.65 12.38 -27.62
N GLY A 106 11.51 13.70 -27.78
CA GLY A 106 12.47 14.52 -28.53
C GLY A 106 13.88 14.48 -27.93
N PHE A 107 13.99 14.60 -26.61
CA PHE A 107 15.26 14.48 -25.90
C PHE A 107 15.90 13.09 -26.07
N LEU A 108 15.12 12.01 -25.92
CA LEU A 108 15.62 10.65 -26.07
C LEU A 108 16.09 10.38 -27.51
N GLN A 109 15.32 10.83 -28.51
CA GLN A 109 15.68 10.66 -29.92
C GLN A 109 17.00 11.37 -30.25
N ALA A 110 17.21 12.58 -29.73
CA ALA A 110 18.46 13.31 -29.90
C ALA A 110 19.64 12.54 -29.29
N ASN A 111 19.52 12.06 -28.04
CA ASN A 111 20.58 11.31 -27.36
C ASN A 111 20.93 10.00 -28.07
N ILE A 112 19.94 9.26 -28.54
CA ILE A 112 20.17 8.02 -29.29
C ILE A 112 20.90 8.32 -30.59
N THR A 113 20.46 9.34 -31.34
CA THR A 113 21.12 9.76 -32.59
C THR A 113 22.58 10.12 -32.35
N PHE A 114 22.90 10.84 -31.27
CA PHE A 114 24.29 11.16 -30.89
C PHE A 114 25.09 9.90 -30.51
N SER A 115 24.48 8.98 -29.76
CA SER A 115 25.13 7.74 -29.35
C SER A 115 25.43 6.81 -30.55
N GLU A 116 24.50 6.72 -31.49
CA GLU A 116 24.60 5.85 -32.67
C GLU A 116 25.53 6.45 -33.74
N SER A 117 25.55 7.78 -33.91
CA SER A 117 26.44 8.46 -34.86
C SER A 117 27.92 8.47 -34.46
N GLY A 118 28.22 8.34 -33.16
CA GLY A 118 29.61 8.26 -32.65
C GLY A 118 30.26 6.87 -32.77
N THR A 119 29.51 5.81 -33.07
CA THR A 119 30.03 4.43 -33.12
C THR A 119 30.32 3.97 -34.56
N ASN A 120 31.46 4.40 -35.11
CA ASN A 120 32.06 3.92 -36.37
C ASN A 120 32.63 2.49 -36.28
N SER A 121 31.96 1.56 -35.60
CA SER A 121 32.48 0.22 -35.38
C SER A 121 31.65 -0.84 -36.11
N ASN A 122 32.35 -1.69 -36.86
CA ASN A 122 31.89 -2.86 -37.61
C ASN A 122 31.26 -3.97 -36.72
N TYR A 123 30.55 -3.61 -35.66
CA TYR A 123 29.79 -4.54 -34.85
C TYR A 123 28.46 -4.79 -35.54
N THR A 124 28.25 -6.05 -35.93
CA THR A 124 26.98 -6.57 -36.47
C THR A 124 25.76 -5.98 -35.75
N ASP A 125 24.70 -5.64 -36.49
CA ASP A 125 23.41 -5.11 -36.01
C ASP A 125 22.80 -5.88 -34.82
N TYR A 126 23.26 -7.10 -34.59
CA TYR A 126 22.85 -7.97 -33.50
C TYR A 126 23.20 -7.41 -32.11
N VAL A 127 24.35 -6.74 -31.93
CA VAL A 127 24.76 -6.23 -30.60
C VAL A 127 24.03 -4.94 -30.23
N LYS A 128 23.79 -4.05 -31.21
CA LYS A 128 23.09 -2.76 -30.99
C LYS A 128 21.60 -2.95 -30.63
N ASN A 129 20.93 -3.99 -31.13
CA ASN A 129 19.51 -4.26 -30.82
C ASN A 129 19.26 -4.89 -29.43
N HIS A 130 20.29 -5.27 -28.68
CA HIS A 130 20.12 -5.98 -27.40
C HIS A 130 20.47 -5.19 -26.14
N GLN A 131 21.06 -3.98 -26.29
CA GLN A 131 21.50 -3.16 -25.17
C GLN A 131 20.36 -2.29 -24.61
N PHE A 132 20.31 -2.16 -23.28
CA PHE A 132 19.48 -1.16 -22.61
C PHE A 132 20.21 0.19 -22.60
N TYR A 133 19.49 1.27 -22.87
CA TYR A 133 19.98 2.62 -22.56
C TYR A 133 19.41 3.00 -21.20
N GLU A 134 20.30 3.25 -20.24
CA GLU A 134 19.97 3.64 -18.88
C GLU A 134 20.48 5.05 -18.64
N LEU A 135 19.55 5.98 -18.40
CA LEU A 135 19.87 7.37 -18.11
C LEU A 135 19.51 7.66 -16.65
N HIS A 136 20.49 8.14 -15.89
CA HIS A 136 20.33 8.43 -14.47
C HIS A 136 20.21 9.94 -14.27
N TYR A 137 19.08 10.39 -13.71
CA TYR A 137 18.86 11.77 -13.30
C TYR A 137 18.72 11.87 -11.78
N ASN A 138 18.76 13.08 -11.25
CA ASN A 138 18.70 13.32 -9.81
C ASN A 138 17.40 12.80 -9.16
N THR A 139 16.28 12.83 -9.89
CA THR A 139 14.95 12.54 -9.35
C THR A 139 14.26 11.34 -10.00
N PHE A 140 14.80 10.81 -11.11
CA PHE A 140 14.26 9.65 -11.80
C PHE A 140 15.33 8.99 -12.67
N ASN A 141 15.02 7.79 -13.15
CA ASN A 141 15.83 7.00 -14.06
C ASN A 141 15.01 6.69 -15.31
N ILE A 142 15.65 6.61 -16.47
CA ILE A 142 15.02 6.14 -17.70
C ILE A 142 15.63 4.80 -18.07
N LEU A 143 14.78 3.79 -18.24
CA LEU A 143 15.13 2.54 -18.90
C LEU A 143 14.53 2.52 -20.30
N LEU A 144 15.39 2.41 -21.30
CA LEU A 144 14.99 2.44 -22.70
C LEU A 144 15.49 1.20 -23.42
N ARG A 145 14.62 0.59 -24.23
CA ARG A 145 15.01 -0.54 -25.08
C ARG A 145 14.32 -0.47 -26.44
N ASN A 146 15.11 -0.75 -27.47
CA ASN A 146 14.62 -0.88 -28.85
C ASN A 146 14.06 -2.28 -29.09
N GLY A 147 12.87 -2.34 -29.68
CA GLY A 147 12.35 -3.50 -30.39
C GLY A 147 12.74 -3.46 -31.87
N LYS A 148 12.02 -4.23 -32.69
CA LYS A 148 12.16 -4.20 -34.14
C LYS A 148 11.52 -2.95 -34.76
N TYR A 149 10.32 -2.58 -34.30
CA TYR A 149 9.49 -1.49 -34.84
C TYR A 149 9.26 -0.37 -33.83
N ILE A 150 9.24 -0.71 -32.54
CA ILE A 150 8.94 0.23 -31.46
C ILE A 150 10.10 0.34 -30.47
N ARG A 151 10.03 1.35 -29.62
CA ARG A 151 10.92 1.56 -28.48
C ARG A 151 10.07 1.71 -27.23
N LEU A 152 10.44 0.99 -26.19
CA LEU A 152 9.83 1.13 -24.86
C LEU A 152 10.73 1.98 -23.99
N CYS A 153 10.13 3.01 -23.38
CA CYS A 153 10.71 3.87 -22.38
C CYS A 153 9.94 3.72 -21.07
N LEU A 154 10.64 3.34 -20.01
CA LEU A 154 10.11 3.38 -18.65
C LEU A 154 10.77 4.53 -17.89
N VAL A 155 9.96 5.41 -17.31
CA VAL A 155 10.42 6.39 -16.31
C VAL A 155 10.27 5.75 -14.94
N LEU A 156 11.35 5.72 -14.17
CA LEU A 156 11.47 4.97 -12.92
C LEU A 156 11.94 5.88 -11.77
N ASP A 157 11.52 5.65 -10.53
CA ASP A 157 12.11 6.34 -9.36
C ASP A 157 13.58 5.96 -9.16
N THR A 158 13.87 4.68 -9.30
CA THR A 158 15.15 4.03 -9.03
C THR A 158 15.57 3.15 -10.22
N GLN A 159 16.81 2.67 -10.22
CA GLN A 159 17.31 1.81 -11.29
C GLN A 159 16.46 0.55 -11.48
N ALA A 160 16.34 0.09 -12.73
CA ALA A 160 15.55 -1.09 -13.07
C ALA A 160 16.19 -2.36 -12.51
N SER A 161 15.37 -3.24 -11.93
CA SER A 161 15.82 -4.58 -11.54
C SER A 161 16.06 -5.46 -12.76
N ASP A 162 16.88 -6.52 -12.61
CA ASP A 162 17.08 -7.51 -13.69
C ASP A 162 15.78 -8.19 -14.11
N SER A 163 14.83 -8.31 -13.17
CA SER A 163 13.50 -8.87 -13.40
C SER A 163 12.71 -7.97 -14.34
N LEU A 164 12.69 -6.66 -14.05
CA LEU A 164 12.04 -5.67 -14.90
C LEU A 164 12.71 -5.57 -16.28
N LYS A 165 14.05 -5.61 -16.33
CA LYS A 165 14.79 -5.64 -17.60
C LYS A 165 14.36 -6.84 -18.44
N SER A 166 14.36 -8.04 -17.87
CA SER A 166 13.92 -9.26 -18.56
C SER A 166 12.47 -9.12 -19.06
N LEU A 167 11.58 -8.61 -18.22
CA LEU A 167 10.18 -8.35 -18.55
C LEU A 167 10.03 -7.38 -19.73
N VAL A 168 10.87 -6.33 -19.82
CA VAL A 168 10.87 -5.41 -20.96
C VAL A 168 11.26 -6.10 -22.28
N ILE A 169 12.21 -7.04 -22.24
CA ILE A 169 12.60 -7.82 -23.43
C ILE A 169 11.40 -8.64 -23.92
N ASP A 170 10.75 -9.35 -23.01
CA ASP A 170 9.63 -10.23 -23.33
C ASP A 170 8.42 -9.41 -23.79
N PHE A 171 8.15 -8.28 -23.13
CA PHE A 171 7.10 -7.34 -23.52
C PHE A 171 7.26 -6.89 -24.97
N LEU A 172 8.45 -6.41 -25.36
CA LEU A 172 8.70 -5.91 -26.71
C LEU A 172 8.46 -7.00 -27.76
N LYS A 173 8.95 -8.22 -27.51
CA LYS A 173 8.74 -9.36 -28.41
C LYS A 173 7.26 -9.68 -28.56
N GLU A 174 6.55 -9.84 -27.45
CA GLU A 174 5.13 -10.22 -27.47
C GLU A 174 4.24 -9.11 -28.04
N TYR A 175 4.51 -7.86 -27.69
CA TYR A 175 3.77 -6.70 -28.19
C TYR A 175 3.90 -6.58 -29.71
N GLU A 176 5.12 -6.68 -30.24
CA GLU A 176 5.36 -6.58 -31.68
C GLU A 176 4.77 -7.75 -32.47
N ILE A 177 4.75 -8.96 -31.90
CA ILE A 177 4.08 -10.11 -32.52
C ILE A 177 2.56 -9.88 -32.54
N ARG A 178 1.99 -9.46 -31.40
CA ARG A 178 0.54 -9.30 -31.23
C ARG A 178 -0.04 -8.16 -32.06
N TYR A 179 0.67 -7.04 -32.14
CA TYR A 179 0.16 -5.80 -32.77
C TYR A 179 0.87 -5.46 -34.07
N LYS A 180 1.56 -6.42 -34.70
CA LYS A 180 2.38 -6.21 -35.90
C LYS A 180 1.70 -5.37 -36.98
N ASP A 181 0.49 -5.77 -37.38
CA ASP A 181 -0.21 -5.12 -38.49
C ASP A 181 -0.63 -3.68 -38.14
N ASN A 182 -1.04 -3.47 -36.89
CA ASN A 182 -1.35 -2.13 -36.39
C ASN A 182 -0.09 -1.27 -36.37
N LEU A 183 1.03 -1.78 -35.84
CA LEU A 183 2.30 -1.08 -35.80
C LEU A 183 2.78 -0.64 -37.20
N LEU A 184 2.65 -1.51 -38.20
CA LEU A 184 3.01 -1.17 -39.57
C LEU A 184 2.11 -0.06 -40.14
N LYS A 185 0.82 -0.04 -39.79
CA LYS A 185 -0.08 1.06 -40.13
C LYS A 185 0.29 2.36 -39.41
N VAL A 186 0.64 2.32 -38.12
CA VAL A 186 1.11 3.50 -37.38
C VAL A 186 2.33 4.11 -38.07
N ILE A 187 3.30 3.27 -38.42
CA ILE A 187 4.54 3.71 -39.06
C ILE A 187 4.24 4.32 -40.45
N ALA A 188 3.27 3.78 -41.19
CA ALA A 188 2.96 4.23 -42.54
C ALA A 188 1.97 5.41 -42.60
N GLN A 189 1.01 5.50 -41.68
CA GLN A 189 -0.20 6.34 -41.77
C GLN A 189 -0.47 7.18 -40.52
N GLY A 190 0.18 6.89 -39.39
CA GLY A 190 0.00 7.64 -38.14
C GLY A 190 -1.32 7.41 -37.38
N GLU A 191 -2.16 6.45 -37.80
CA GLU A 191 -3.42 6.12 -37.10
C GLU A 191 -3.25 4.96 -36.11
N LEU A 192 -3.82 5.11 -34.90
CA LEU A 192 -3.70 4.17 -33.79
C LEU A 192 -5.07 3.85 -33.18
N ASP A 193 -5.39 2.56 -33.08
CA ASP A 193 -6.37 2.04 -32.12
C ASP A 193 -5.62 1.64 -30.84
N VAL A 194 -5.82 2.39 -29.75
CA VAL A 194 -4.97 2.40 -28.55
C VAL A 194 -5.56 1.56 -27.40
N GLU A 195 -6.86 1.29 -27.41
CA GLU A 195 -7.58 0.81 -26.22
C GLU A 195 -7.15 -0.61 -25.80
N HIS A 196 -6.96 -1.51 -26.78
CA HIS A 196 -6.51 -2.88 -26.54
C HIS A 196 -5.06 -2.96 -26.04
N SER A 197 -4.22 -2.00 -26.44
CA SER A 197 -2.82 -1.95 -26.06
C SER A 197 -2.60 -1.55 -24.61
N ILE A 198 -3.42 -0.63 -24.07
CA ILE A 198 -3.33 -0.22 -22.66
C ILE A 198 -3.64 -1.40 -21.74
N ASN A 199 -4.71 -2.15 -22.01
CA ASN A 199 -5.05 -3.34 -21.23
C ASN A 199 -3.88 -4.34 -21.21
N PHE A 200 -3.30 -4.62 -22.37
CA PHE A 200 -2.13 -5.49 -22.46
C PHE A 200 -0.94 -4.98 -21.65
N ILE A 201 -0.60 -3.68 -21.73
CA ILE A 201 0.48 -3.08 -20.93
C ILE A 201 0.20 -3.23 -19.44
N THR A 202 -1.02 -2.91 -19.00
CA THR A 202 -1.37 -2.96 -17.57
C THR A 202 -1.30 -4.38 -17.02
N ASP A 203 -1.69 -5.38 -17.81
CA ASP A 203 -1.60 -6.79 -17.44
C ASP A 203 -0.16 -7.30 -17.46
N PHE A 204 0.58 -7.01 -18.53
CA PHE A 204 1.94 -7.52 -18.71
C PHE A 204 2.89 -7.01 -17.62
N PHE A 205 2.83 -5.72 -17.31
CA PHE A 205 3.63 -5.12 -16.25
C PHE A 205 3.02 -5.30 -14.86
N ASN A 206 1.85 -5.92 -14.69
CA ASN A 206 1.14 -6.04 -13.41
C ASN A 206 0.81 -4.69 -12.76
N VAL A 207 0.58 -3.64 -13.57
CA VAL A 207 0.29 -2.28 -13.10
C VAL A 207 -0.96 -2.24 -12.22
N LYS A 208 -1.89 -3.18 -12.43
CA LYS A 208 -3.08 -3.36 -11.59
C LYS A 208 -2.77 -3.46 -10.09
N LEU A 209 -1.57 -3.88 -9.68
CA LEU A 209 -1.18 -3.95 -8.26
C LEU A 209 -1.09 -2.58 -7.55
N VAL A 210 -0.94 -1.49 -8.30
CA VAL A 210 -0.92 -0.12 -7.74
C VAL A 210 -2.22 0.64 -7.94
N PHE A 211 -3.22 0.01 -8.55
CA PHE A 211 -4.53 0.62 -8.73
C PHE A 211 -5.31 0.74 -7.41
N PRO A 212 -6.27 1.68 -7.36
CA PRO A 212 -7.34 1.68 -6.38
C PRO A 212 -8.06 0.34 -6.33
N MET A 213 -8.24 -0.20 -5.13
CA MET A 213 -8.85 -1.51 -4.89
C MET A 213 -10.21 -1.35 -4.21
N VAL A 214 -11.13 -2.26 -4.54
CA VAL A 214 -12.41 -2.44 -3.87
C VAL A 214 -12.60 -3.90 -3.48
N LEU A 215 -13.57 -4.17 -2.60
CA LEU A 215 -14.01 -5.53 -2.33
C LEU A 215 -15.12 -5.91 -3.30
N THR A 216 -15.14 -7.16 -3.72
CA THR A 216 -16.28 -7.71 -4.46
C THR A 216 -17.56 -7.67 -3.61
N HIS A 217 -18.69 -7.50 -4.27
CA HIS A 217 -20.02 -7.49 -3.64
C HIS A 217 -20.58 -8.90 -3.45
N THR A 218 -20.00 -9.90 -4.11
CA THR A 218 -20.40 -11.30 -4.04
C THR A 218 -19.22 -12.18 -3.65
N LEU A 219 -19.29 -12.79 -2.47
CA LEU A 219 -18.34 -13.80 -2.02
C LEU A 219 -19.04 -15.16 -1.97
N LEU A 220 -18.44 -16.16 -2.60
CA LEU A 220 -18.91 -17.54 -2.48
C LEU A 220 -18.69 -18.03 -1.03
N PRO A 221 -19.58 -18.88 -0.48
CA PRO A 221 -19.45 -19.41 0.88
C PRO A 221 -18.09 -20.08 1.13
N ASP A 222 -17.62 -20.90 0.19
CA ASP A 222 -16.33 -21.60 0.31
C ASP A 222 -15.14 -20.63 0.38
N THR A 223 -15.21 -19.54 -0.39
CA THR A 223 -14.20 -18.47 -0.37
C THR A 223 -14.21 -17.76 0.98
N LEU A 224 -15.39 -17.48 1.53
CA LEU A 224 -15.55 -16.85 2.84
C LEU A 224 -14.98 -17.75 3.95
N ASP A 225 -15.23 -19.05 3.91
CA ASP A 225 -14.70 -20.02 4.87
C ASP A 225 -13.18 -20.13 4.78
N SER A 226 -12.62 -20.13 3.56
CA SER A 226 -11.17 -20.10 3.35
C SER A 226 -10.53 -18.84 3.95
N ILE A 227 -11.12 -17.66 3.69
CA ILE A 227 -10.67 -16.38 4.26
C ILE A 227 -10.76 -16.42 5.79
N ASN A 228 -11.83 -16.99 6.35
CA ASN A 228 -12.02 -17.05 7.79
C ASN A 228 -11.00 -17.95 8.50
N LYS A 229 -10.49 -18.98 7.81
CA LYS A 229 -9.41 -19.85 8.30
C LYS A 229 -8.04 -19.17 8.27
N ASN A 230 -7.81 -18.23 7.34
CA ASN A 230 -6.56 -17.50 7.21
C ASN A 230 -6.61 -16.15 7.93
N HIS A 231 -5.94 -16.05 9.08
CA HIS A 231 -5.96 -14.84 9.91
C HIS A 231 -5.48 -13.58 9.16
N ILE A 232 -4.44 -13.69 8.32
CA ILE A 232 -3.90 -12.55 7.57
C ILE A 232 -4.94 -12.05 6.56
N GLN A 233 -5.53 -12.96 5.77
CA GLN A 233 -6.58 -12.61 4.80
C GLN A 233 -7.79 -11.99 5.48
N LYS A 234 -8.27 -12.59 6.58
CA LYS A 234 -9.39 -12.02 7.38
C LYS A 234 -9.12 -10.58 7.80
N SER A 235 -7.87 -10.27 8.16
CA SER A 235 -7.49 -8.93 8.60
C SER A 235 -7.32 -7.94 7.48
N VAL A 236 -6.77 -8.37 6.35
CA VAL A 236 -6.78 -7.61 5.10
C VAL A 236 -8.21 -7.21 4.75
N ILE A 237 -9.17 -8.15 4.79
CA ILE A 237 -10.58 -7.88 4.48
C ILE A 237 -11.23 -6.96 5.51
N ASN A 238 -11.00 -7.16 6.81
CA ASN A 238 -11.56 -6.29 7.85
C ASN A 238 -11.04 -4.86 7.75
N LEU A 239 -9.75 -4.67 7.47
CA LEU A 239 -9.17 -3.36 7.22
C LEU A 239 -9.73 -2.74 5.94
N ALA A 240 -9.80 -3.51 4.85
CA ALA A 240 -10.40 -3.05 3.61
C ALA A 240 -11.84 -2.57 3.82
N LYS A 241 -12.68 -3.33 4.55
CA LYS A 241 -14.05 -2.90 4.93
C LYS A 241 -14.05 -1.59 5.72
N LYS A 242 -13.15 -1.43 6.70
CA LYS A 242 -13.02 -0.19 7.47
C LYS A 242 -12.60 1.00 6.60
N TYR A 243 -11.66 0.80 5.68
CA TYR A 243 -11.27 1.82 4.71
C TYR A 243 -12.44 2.19 3.81
N LEU A 244 -13.15 1.19 3.28
CA LEU A 244 -14.30 1.39 2.39
C LEU A 244 -15.52 2.03 3.07
N ALA A 245 -15.59 2.01 4.40
CA ALA A 245 -16.61 2.73 5.16
C ALA A 245 -16.37 4.26 5.18
N THR A 246 -15.12 4.70 4.99
CA THR A 246 -14.74 6.12 5.06
C THR A 246 -14.21 6.68 3.73
N LYS A 247 -13.75 5.80 2.83
CA LYS A 247 -13.20 6.10 1.50
C LYS A 247 -13.85 5.17 0.48
N GLN A 248 -13.81 5.50 -0.81
CA GLN A 248 -14.43 4.64 -1.83
C GLN A 248 -13.55 3.48 -2.31
N PHE A 249 -12.25 3.54 -2.02
CA PHE A 249 -11.26 2.55 -2.41
C PHE A 249 -10.09 2.56 -1.42
N PHE A 250 -9.21 1.57 -1.53
CA PHE A 250 -7.96 1.50 -0.80
C PHE A 250 -6.79 1.13 -1.73
N PHE A 251 -5.56 1.36 -1.31
CA PHE A 251 -4.38 0.89 -2.04
C PHE A 251 -3.74 -0.28 -1.30
N ILE A 252 -3.16 -1.24 -2.03
CA ILE A 252 -2.50 -2.41 -1.45
C ILE A 252 -1.41 -1.99 -0.46
N ASN A 253 -0.58 -0.99 -0.82
CA ASN A 253 0.49 -0.49 0.06
C ASN A 253 -0.03 -0.02 1.43
N ASN A 254 -1.19 0.66 1.45
CA ASN A 254 -1.79 1.11 2.71
C ASN A 254 -2.24 -0.06 3.58
N ILE A 255 -2.82 -1.09 2.98
CA ILE A 255 -3.24 -2.29 3.71
C ILE A 255 -2.03 -3.07 4.22
N ILE A 256 -0.97 -3.24 3.41
CA ILE A 256 0.27 -3.90 3.84
C ILE A 256 0.84 -3.21 5.08
N ASN A 257 0.96 -1.87 5.05
CA ASN A 257 1.51 -1.10 6.15
C ASN A 257 0.67 -1.21 7.42
N GLU A 258 -0.65 -1.16 7.32
CA GLU A 258 -1.53 -1.28 8.48
C GLU A 258 -1.56 -2.70 9.05
N VAL A 259 -1.62 -3.74 8.21
CA VAL A 259 -1.54 -5.14 8.68
C VAL A 259 -0.18 -5.38 9.35
N LYS A 260 0.92 -4.91 8.76
CA LYS A 260 2.27 -5.03 9.35
C LYS A 260 2.33 -4.39 10.73
N LYS A 261 1.78 -3.18 10.90
CA LYS A 261 1.69 -2.49 12.20
C LYS A 261 0.87 -3.24 13.24
N ILE A 262 -0.13 -4.02 12.83
CA ILE A 262 -0.98 -4.76 13.78
C ILE A 262 -0.34 -6.11 14.14
N VAL A 263 0.17 -6.83 13.16
CA VAL A 263 0.56 -8.24 13.34
C VAL A 263 2.06 -8.43 13.54
N ASN A 264 2.88 -7.47 13.10
CA ASN A 264 4.34 -7.60 13.05
C ASN A 264 4.82 -8.79 12.20
N ILE A 265 4.18 -8.99 11.04
CA ILE A 265 4.56 -10.00 10.03
C ILE A 265 5.30 -9.32 8.88
N ASP A 266 6.18 -10.06 8.22
CA ASP A 266 6.89 -9.61 7.02
C ASP A 266 5.92 -9.17 5.91
N ALA A 267 6.21 -8.03 5.27
CA ALA A 267 5.38 -7.44 4.23
C ALA A 267 5.17 -8.36 3.02
N LYS A 268 6.16 -9.21 2.70
CA LYS A 268 6.08 -10.20 1.60
C LYS A 268 5.00 -11.22 1.84
N ILE A 269 4.84 -11.65 3.08
CA ILE A 269 3.80 -12.62 3.48
C ILE A 269 2.43 -11.96 3.32
N ILE A 270 2.27 -10.73 3.81
CA ILE A 270 1.01 -9.99 3.72
C ILE A 270 0.65 -9.75 2.25
N LEU A 271 1.60 -9.30 1.43
CA LEU A 271 1.38 -9.08 -0.01
C LEU A 271 0.98 -10.38 -0.72
N TYR A 272 1.62 -11.50 -0.39
CA TYR A 272 1.25 -12.79 -0.97
C TYR A 272 -0.21 -13.15 -0.68
N GLU A 273 -0.67 -12.96 0.56
CA GLU A 273 -2.07 -13.20 0.92
C GLU A 273 -3.03 -12.23 0.22
N ILE A 274 -2.67 -10.95 0.08
CA ILE A 274 -3.43 -9.99 -0.73
C ILE A 274 -3.49 -10.45 -2.20
N TYR A 275 -2.39 -10.98 -2.73
CA TYR A 275 -2.32 -11.48 -4.10
C TYR A 275 -3.22 -12.71 -4.32
N GLN A 276 -3.34 -13.61 -3.33
CA GLN A 276 -4.33 -14.70 -3.39
C GLN A 276 -5.78 -14.17 -3.40
N LEU A 277 -6.05 -13.09 -2.65
CA LEU A 277 -7.36 -12.43 -2.66
C LEU A 277 -7.65 -11.72 -3.99
N LEU A 278 -6.63 -11.24 -4.70
CA LEU A 278 -6.77 -10.71 -6.06
C LEU A 278 -7.10 -11.84 -7.06
N ILE A 279 -6.36 -12.94 -7.03
CA ILE A 279 -6.60 -14.10 -7.93
C ILE A 279 -8.00 -14.67 -7.74
N SER A 280 -8.48 -14.73 -6.50
CA SER A 280 -9.82 -15.20 -6.16
C SER A 280 -10.93 -14.16 -6.40
N ASN A 281 -10.60 -13.00 -7.00
CA ASN A 281 -11.54 -11.90 -7.27
C ASN A 281 -12.28 -11.37 -6.03
N VAL A 282 -11.67 -11.54 -4.85
CA VAL A 282 -12.19 -11.00 -3.58
C VAL A 282 -11.86 -9.51 -3.48
N ILE A 283 -10.62 -9.17 -3.83
CA ILE A 283 -10.17 -7.79 -4.02
C ILE A 283 -10.10 -7.56 -5.53
N ILE A 284 -10.66 -6.45 -5.99
CA ILE A 284 -10.73 -6.13 -7.41
C ILE A 284 -10.11 -4.75 -7.66
N PRO A 285 -9.17 -4.63 -8.61
CA PRO A 285 -8.65 -3.33 -9.02
C PRO A 285 -9.74 -2.54 -9.77
N THR A 286 -9.86 -1.27 -9.45
CA THR A 286 -10.70 -0.30 -10.15
C THR A 286 -9.79 0.58 -10.99
N SER A 287 -10.16 0.83 -12.25
CA SER A 287 -9.35 1.69 -13.13
C SER A 287 -9.16 3.08 -12.53
N LEU A 288 -8.05 3.74 -12.86
CA LEU A 288 -7.72 5.07 -12.33
C LEU A 288 -8.78 6.11 -12.73
N GLU A 289 -9.32 6.01 -13.94
CA GLU A 289 -10.37 6.88 -14.48
C GLU A 289 -11.67 6.70 -13.71
N THR A 290 -12.04 5.43 -13.44
CA THR A 290 -13.23 5.09 -12.64
C THR A 290 -13.08 5.60 -11.21
N ALA A 291 -11.89 5.50 -10.63
CA ALA A 291 -11.61 6.01 -9.29
C ALA A 291 -11.65 7.53 -9.21
N GLN A 292 -11.13 8.24 -10.22
CA GLN A 292 -11.22 9.71 -10.33
C GLN A 292 -12.68 10.19 -10.43
N HIS A 293 -13.47 9.54 -11.28
CA HIS A 293 -14.90 9.86 -11.43
C HIS A 293 -15.67 9.62 -10.12
N LYS A 294 -15.41 8.49 -9.45
CA LYS A 294 -16.00 8.18 -8.14
C LYS A 294 -15.57 9.18 -7.05
N LEU A 295 -14.31 9.60 -7.02
CA LEU A 295 -13.78 10.60 -6.08
C LEU A 295 -14.50 11.96 -6.22
N LYS A 296 -14.73 12.39 -7.47
CA LYS A 296 -15.45 13.62 -7.76
C LYS A 296 -16.90 13.54 -7.24
N SER A 297 -17.61 12.45 -7.54
CA SER A 297 -18.97 12.24 -7.06
C SER A 297 -19.08 11.99 -5.55
N PHE A 298 -18.04 11.42 -4.91
CA PHE A 298 -17.96 11.30 -3.45
C PHE A 298 -17.85 12.65 -2.76
N ARG A 299 -16.97 13.53 -3.27
CA ARG A 299 -16.79 14.88 -2.71
C ARG A 299 -18.06 15.69 -2.87
N GLU A 300 -18.72 15.58 -4.02
CA GLU A 300 -20.00 16.20 -4.28
C GLU A 300 -21.08 15.65 -3.32
N SER A 301 -21.27 14.33 -3.22
CA SER A 301 -22.27 13.72 -2.33
C SER A 301 -21.99 13.88 -0.83
N HIS A 302 -20.72 13.92 -0.42
CA HIS A 302 -20.31 14.21 0.95
C HIS A 302 -20.53 15.70 1.28
N ALA A 303 -20.24 16.61 0.35
CA ALA A 303 -20.58 18.02 0.50
C ALA A 303 -22.09 18.23 0.56
N THR A 304 -22.87 17.53 -0.27
CA THR A 304 -24.34 17.56 -0.22
C THR A 304 -24.90 16.92 1.06
N ARG A 305 -24.27 15.86 1.58
CA ARG A 305 -24.64 15.27 2.89
C ARG A 305 -24.29 16.18 4.07
N ILE A 306 -23.16 16.88 4.02
CA ILE A 306 -22.81 17.90 5.01
C ILE A 306 -23.77 19.10 4.92
N ALA A 307 -24.17 19.50 3.72
CA ALA A 307 -25.09 20.61 3.50
C ALA A 307 -26.54 20.25 3.88
N ASN A 308 -26.95 18.99 3.73
CA ASN A 308 -28.34 18.55 3.93
C ASN A 308 -28.60 17.85 5.28
N ASN A 309 -27.57 17.44 6.02
CA ASN A 309 -27.70 16.89 7.37
C ASN A 309 -27.09 17.85 8.40
N GLU A 310 -27.85 18.87 8.78
CA GLU A 310 -27.79 19.35 10.17
C GLU A 310 -28.27 18.20 11.08
N LEU A 311 -27.51 17.95 12.14
CA LEU A 311 -27.79 17.00 13.23
C LEU A 311 -27.54 15.51 12.89
N ILE A 312 -26.32 15.05 13.18
CA ILE A 312 -26.01 13.95 14.13
C ILE A 312 -24.47 13.84 14.21
N SER A 313 -23.92 14.22 15.38
CA SER A 313 -22.50 14.17 15.83
C SER A 313 -21.65 15.45 15.66
N PRO A 314 -21.69 16.40 16.61
CA PRO A 314 -20.74 17.51 16.69
C PRO A 314 -19.46 17.10 17.42
N ILE A 315 -18.77 16.05 16.98
CA ILE A 315 -17.59 15.51 17.71
C ILE A 315 -16.25 15.73 16.98
N ILE A 316 -16.24 16.28 15.75
CA ILE A 316 -14.97 16.54 15.02
C ILE A 316 -14.81 18.00 14.56
N ALA A 317 -15.84 18.84 14.72
CA ALA A 317 -15.74 20.26 14.38
C ALA A 317 -15.60 21.11 15.65
N ASN A 318 -14.40 21.24 16.23
CA ASN A 318 -14.17 22.35 17.16
C ASN A 318 -12.73 22.76 17.55
N ASP A 319 -11.73 22.59 16.67
CA ASP A 319 -10.46 23.32 16.84
C ASP A 319 -10.66 24.86 16.75
N ASN A 320 -11.75 25.31 16.13
CA ASN A 320 -12.11 26.73 16.02
C ASN A 320 -12.48 27.39 17.36
N ALA A 321 -13.11 26.69 18.30
CA ALA A 321 -13.56 27.32 19.55
C ALA A 321 -12.40 27.74 20.48
N VAL A 322 -11.27 27.02 20.45
CA VAL A 322 -10.07 27.40 21.21
C VAL A 322 -9.40 28.60 20.55
N TYR A 323 -9.38 28.65 19.22
CA TYR A 323 -8.90 29.81 18.47
C TYR A 323 -9.76 31.07 18.72
N GLU A 324 -11.09 30.93 18.69
CA GLU A 324 -12.01 32.01 19.02
C GLU A 324 -11.83 32.52 20.47
N LEU A 325 -11.54 31.61 21.41
CA LEU A 325 -11.23 32.00 22.78
C LEU A 325 -9.90 32.76 22.87
N LYS A 326 -8.86 32.33 22.14
CA LYS A 326 -7.56 33.01 22.07
C LYS A 326 -7.69 34.43 21.53
N GLU A 327 -8.49 34.63 20.48
CA GLU A 327 -8.72 35.97 19.92
C GLU A 327 -9.54 36.86 20.87
N LYS A 328 -10.60 36.32 21.49
CA LYS A 328 -11.39 37.06 22.50
C LYS A 328 -10.54 37.45 23.71
N ALA A 329 -9.68 36.56 24.20
CA ALA A 329 -8.84 36.76 25.37
C ALA A 329 -7.92 37.97 25.27
N LYS A 330 -7.47 38.35 24.07
CA LYS A 330 -6.62 39.55 23.85
C LYS A 330 -7.30 40.86 24.24
N SER A 331 -8.63 40.89 24.25
CA SER A 331 -9.44 42.09 24.51
C SER A 331 -10.17 42.08 25.84
N LEU A 332 -10.05 41.00 26.62
CA LEU A 332 -10.76 40.86 27.89
C LEU A 332 -10.06 41.62 29.01
N THR A 333 -10.86 42.24 29.87
CA THR A 333 -10.38 42.71 31.18
C THR A 333 -10.24 41.54 32.16
N GLU A 334 -9.47 41.73 33.22
CA GLU A 334 -9.25 40.71 34.25
C GLU A 334 -10.58 40.22 34.89
N GLU A 335 -11.52 41.14 35.13
CA GLU A 335 -12.81 40.80 35.73
C GLU A 335 -13.71 40.00 34.79
N GLU A 336 -13.69 40.33 33.50
CA GLU A 336 -14.43 39.59 32.47
C GLU A 336 -13.83 38.20 32.24
N ALA A 337 -12.49 38.10 32.22
CA ALA A 337 -11.78 36.83 32.13
C ALA A 337 -12.14 35.92 33.32
N ARG A 338 -12.19 36.46 34.55
CA ARG A 338 -12.59 35.71 35.75
C ARG A 338 -14.04 35.23 35.70
N LYS A 339 -14.98 36.05 35.21
CA LYS A 339 -16.39 35.65 35.02
C LYS A 339 -16.51 34.54 33.97
N LEU A 340 -15.81 34.68 32.86
CA LEU A 340 -15.83 33.70 31.76
C LEU A 340 -15.19 32.37 32.17
N MET A 341 -14.05 32.42 32.86
CA MET A 341 -13.40 31.26 33.47
C MET A 341 -14.35 30.51 34.40
N ASN A 342 -14.99 31.21 35.35
CA ASN A 342 -15.96 30.60 36.26
C ASN A 342 -17.17 30.00 35.55
N SER A 343 -17.59 30.58 34.41
CA SER A 343 -18.63 29.99 33.57
C SER A 343 -18.19 28.67 32.95
N PHE A 344 -16.96 28.58 32.45
CA PHE A 344 -16.39 27.34 31.92
C PHE A 344 -16.24 26.27 33.02
N ILE A 345 -15.78 26.64 34.22
CA ILE A 345 -15.71 25.70 35.35
C ILE A 345 -17.09 25.13 35.67
N LYS A 346 -18.14 25.97 35.79
CA LYS A 346 -19.51 25.49 36.05
C LYS A 346 -20.04 24.58 34.95
N LYS A 347 -19.71 24.85 33.68
CA LYS A 347 -20.07 23.98 32.55
C LYS A 347 -19.34 22.64 32.63
N GLY A 348 -18.05 22.67 32.94
CA GLY A 348 -17.24 21.48 33.19
C GLY A 348 -17.83 20.61 34.30
N GLU A 349 -18.15 21.19 35.45
CA GLU A 349 -18.77 20.49 36.59
C GLU A 349 -20.13 19.87 36.22
N THR A 350 -20.90 20.58 35.40
CA THR A 350 -22.22 20.09 34.93
C THR A 350 -22.06 18.91 33.98
N ALA A 351 -21.12 18.99 33.04
CA ALA A 351 -20.80 17.91 32.12
C ALA A 351 -20.19 16.70 32.84
N GLU A 352 -19.35 16.93 33.86
CA GLU A 352 -18.76 15.89 34.70
C GLU A 352 -19.82 15.13 35.49
N LYS A 353 -20.78 15.84 36.12
CA LYS A 353 -21.94 15.22 36.80
C LYS A 353 -22.82 14.43 35.83
N ALA A 354 -22.87 14.83 34.57
CA ALA A 354 -23.56 14.12 33.50
C ALA A 354 -22.73 12.96 32.91
N LEU A 355 -21.53 12.68 33.44
CA LEU A 355 -20.59 11.66 32.97
C LEU A 355 -20.10 11.87 31.53
N VAL A 356 -20.16 13.11 31.03
CA VAL A 356 -19.68 13.51 29.70
C VAL A 356 -18.25 14.04 29.81
N TYR A 357 -17.32 13.17 30.20
CA TYR A 357 -15.98 13.56 30.63
C TYR A 357 -15.15 14.29 29.57
N LYS A 358 -15.25 13.93 28.28
CA LYS A 358 -14.52 14.65 27.22
C LYS A 358 -14.99 16.10 27.05
N GLU A 359 -16.28 16.36 27.28
CA GLU A 359 -16.82 17.71 27.27
C GLU A 359 -16.38 18.49 28.51
N ALA A 360 -16.43 17.86 29.68
CA ALA A 360 -15.94 18.45 30.91
C ALA A 360 -14.45 18.82 30.83
N LEU A 361 -13.60 17.94 30.29
CA LEU A 361 -12.16 18.19 30.11
C LEU A 361 -11.92 19.45 29.29
N ARG A 362 -12.64 19.56 28.17
CA ARG A 362 -12.53 20.69 27.26
C ARG A 362 -12.95 22.01 27.90
N GLU A 363 -14.01 22.00 28.72
CA GLU A 363 -14.42 23.21 29.46
C GLU A 363 -13.39 23.58 30.54
N TYR A 364 -12.80 22.60 31.24
CA TYR A 364 -11.72 22.87 32.20
C TYR A 364 -10.43 23.36 31.52
N GLU A 365 -10.06 22.85 30.35
CA GLU A 365 -8.92 23.35 29.57
C GLU A 365 -9.11 24.81 29.13
N LYS A 366 -10.33 25.20 28.74
CA LYS A 366 -10.68 26.61 28.45
C LYS A 366 -10.53 27.48 29.69
N ALA A 367 -10.98 26.99 30.85
CA ALA A 367 -10.81 27.69 32.12
C ALA A 367 -9.33 27.84 32.49
N LEU A 368 -8.54 26.79 32.31
CA LEU A 368 -7.10 26.78 32.58
C LEU A 368 -6.34 27.74 31.66
N TYR A 369 -6.73 27.81 30.39
CA TYR A 369 -6.17 28.78 29.44
C TYR A 369 -6.39 30.21 29.90
N LEU A 370 -7.59 30.56 30.39
CA LEU A 370 -7.86 31.89 30.94
C LEU A 370 -7.12 32.12 32.26
N ALA A 371 -7.10 31.14 33.16
CA ALA A 371 -6.40 31.26 34.44
C ALA A 371 -4.90 31.50 34.26
N SER A 372 -4.27 30.77 33.34
CA SER A 372 -2.84 30.92 33.02
C SER A 372 -2.53 32.18 32.22
N GLY A 373 -3.43 32.61 31.32
CA GLY A 373 -3.23 33.83 30.52
C GLY A 373 -3.35 35.14 31.31
N PHE A 374 -4.00 35.11 32.48
CA PHE A 374 -4.23 36.28 33.35
C PHE A 374 -3.57 36.11 34.74
N ASP A 375 -2.66 35.14 34.90
CA ASP A 375 -1.90 34.89 36.14
C ASP A 375 -2.77 34.68 37.41
N PHE A 376 -3.89 33.96 37.29
CA PHE A 376 -4.72 33.57 38.43
C PHE A 376 -4.13 32.36 39.16
N GLU A 377 -3.02 32.55 39.87
CA GLU A 377 -2.20 31.47 40.45
C GLU A 377 -3.00 30.41 41.25
N GLU A 378 -3.92 30.83 42.13
CA GLU A 378 -4.76 29.92 42.91
C GLU A 378 -5.69 29.06 42.03
N ASP A 379 -6.24 29.65 40.97
CA ASP A 379 -7.13 28.96 40.04
C ASP A 379 -6.36 28.05 39.08
N VAL A 380 -5.14 28.41 38.68
CA VAL A 380 -4.27 27.58 37.83
C VAL A 380 -4.02 26.22 38.49
N GLY A 381 -3.62 26.22 39.76
CA GLY A 381 -3.36 24.98 40.51
C GLY A 381 -4.61 24.10 40.61
N ARG A 382 -5.74 24.70 41.01
CA ARG A 382 -7.02 24.01 41.17
C ARG A 382 -7.52 23.41 39.86
N ILE A 383 -7.56 24.19 38.78
CA ILE A 383 -8.08 23.75 37.48
C ILE A 383 -7.14 22.73 36.85
N SER A 384 -5.82 22.89 36.99
CA SER A 384 -4.84 21.90 36.52
C SER A 384 -5.06 20.54 37.17
N PHE A 385 -5.34 20.50 38.47
CA PHE A 385 -5.68 19.27 39.17
C PHE A 385 -6.97 18.63 38.63
N MET A 386 -8.02 19.43 38.38
CA MET A 386 -9.27 18.94 37.77
C MET A 386 -9.05 18.35 36.37
N VAL A 387 -8.25 19.02 35.53
CA VAL A 387 -7.88 18.52 34.19
C VAL A 387 -7.14 17.19 34.30
N LEU A 388 -6.16 17.08 35.20
CA LEU A 388 -5.38 15.85 35.40
C LEU A 388 -6.22 14.68 35.90
N GLU A 389 -7.09 14.90 36.90
CA GLU A 389 -7.99 13.84 37.41
C GLU A 389 -8.97 13.36 36.34
N LEU A 390 -9.51 14.29 35.55
CA LEU A 390 -10.46 13.95 34.51
C LEU A 390 -9.80 13.23 33.32
N ASP A 391 -8.59 13.64 32.94
CA ASP A 391 -7.78 12.94 31.93
C ASP A 391 -7.44 11.52 32.38
N LYS A 392 -7.13 11.32 33.67
CA LYS A 392 -6.95 10.00 34.27
C LYS A 392 -8.19 9.12 34.10
N ILE A 393 -9.37 9.64 34.44
CA ILE A 393 -10.64 8.92 34.30
C ILE A 393 -10.91 8.54 32.84
N ILE A 394 -10.74 9.48 31.90
CA ILE A 394 -10.98 9.24 30.46
C ILE A 394 -10.05 8.13 29.94
N LYS A 395 -8.76 8.19 30.29
CA LYS A 395 -7.78 7.19 29.86
C LYS A 395 -8.07 5.82 30.44
N GLU A 396 -8.48 5.75 31.71
CA GLU A 396 -8.87 4.49 32.35
C GLU A 396 -10.10 3.87 31.66
N MET A 397 -11.10 4.68 31.31
CA MET A 397 -12.26 4.23 30.53
C MET A 397 -11.86 3.73 29.13
N GLU A 398 -10.92 4.40 28.46
CA GLU A 398 -10.41 3.97 27.14
C GLU A 398 -9.63 2.65 27.25
N ILE A 399 -8.82 2.48 28.30
CA ILE A 399 -8.13 1.22 28.61
C ILE A 399 -9.15 0.09 28.82
N ASP A 400 -10.14 0.29 29.68
CA ASP A 400 -11.17 -0.72 29.98
C ASP A 400 -11.99 -1.09 28.74
N TYR A 401 -12.37 -0.10 27.93
CA TYR A 401 -13.05 -0.34 26.66
C TYR A 401 -12.18 -1.19 25.72
N ASN A 402 -10.91 -0.84 25.57
CA ASN A 402 -9.99 -1.56 24.70
C ASN A 402 -9.75 -2.99 25.20
N GLU A 403 -9.53 -3.19 26.50
CA GLU A 403 -9.32 -4.52 27.09
C GLU A 403 -10.56 -5.41 26.93
N THR A 404 -11.75 -4.91 27.29
CA THR A 404 -13.00 -5.68 27.17
C THR A 404 -13.33 -6.01 25.72
N THR A 405 -13.05 -5.09 24.79
CA THR A 405 -13.21 -5.33 23.36
C THR A 405 -12.21 -6.35 22.84
N ALA A 406 -10.94 -6.25 23.25
CA ALA A 406 -9.91 -7.21 22.91
C ALA A 406 -10.24 -8.63 23.39
N GLU A 407 -10.76 -8.78 24.60
CA GLU A 407 -11.18 -10.08 25.17
C GLU A 407 -12.37 -10.68 24.43
N LYS A 408 -13.37 -9.87 24.05
CA LYS A 408 -14.49 -10.32 23.22
C LYS A 408 -14.01 -10.82 21.85
N LEU A 409 -13.08 -10.09 21.23
CA LEU A 409 -12.50 -10.48 19.95
C LEU A 409 -11.63 -11.74 20.06
N GLU A 410 -10.87 -11.89 21.14
CA GLU A 410 -10.09 -13.11 21.44
C GLU A 410 -11.01 -14.34 21.54
N LYS A 411 -12.13 -14.23 22.27
CA LYS A 411 -13.14 -15.30 22.39
C LYS A 411 -13.76 -15.65 21.03
N ASN A 412 -13.95 -14.67 20.16
CA ASN A 412 -14.46 -14.84 18.81
C ASN A 412 -13.39 -15.28 17.78
N LYS A 413 -12.18 -15.62 18.23
CA LYS A 413 -11.04 -16.01 17.39
C LYS A 413 -10.65 -14.94 16.35
N ASP A 414 -10.94 -13.68 16.65
CA ASP A 414 -10.44 -12.53 15.89
C ASP A 414 -9.17 -12.00 16.56
N TYR A 415 -8.12 -12.81 16.49
CA TYR A 415 -6.86 -12.58 17.19
C TYR A 415 -6.16 -11.30 16.76
N ILE A 416 -6.34 -10.87 15.51
CA ILE A 416 -5.67 -9.68 14.97
C ILE A 416 -6.35 -8.40 15.46
N ASN A 417 -7.68 -8.33 15.41
CA ASN A 417 -8.36 -7.17 15.99
C ASN A 417 -8.16 -7.14 17.51
N SER A 418 -8.17 -8.30 18.17
CA SER A 418 -7.82 -8.41 19.60
C SER A 418 -6.42 -7.84 19.88
N LEU A 419 -5.41 -8.23 19.10
CA LEU A 419 -4.04 -7.73 19.18
C LEU A 419 -3.97 -6.21 18.95
N ARG A 420 -4.74 -5.67 18.01
CA ARG A 420 -4.84 -4.21 17.77
C ARG A 420 -5.29 -3.47 19.02
N TYR A 421 -6.36 -3.93 19.65
CA TYR A 421 -6.90 -3.31 20.86
C TYR A 421 -5.94 -3.43 22.05
N TYR A 422 -5.29 -4.59 22.25
CA TYR A 422 -4.25 -4.71 23.27
C TYR A 422 -3.04 -3.80 23.01
N ARG A 423 -2.64 -3.58 21.74
CA ARG A 423 -1.59 -2.61 21.40
C ARG A 423 -2.01 -1.17 21.65
N MET A 424 -3.28 -0.81 21.39
CA MET A 424 -3.84 0.49 21.75
C MET A 424 -3.80 0.69 23.27
N THR A 425 -4.25 -0.29 24.06
CA THR A 425 -4.13 -0.28 25.52
C THR A 425 -2.67 -0.10 25.96
N LYS A 426 -1.74 -0.87 25.40
CA LYS A 426 -0.32 -0.76 25.72
C LYS A 426 0.20 0.65 25.47
N LYS A 427 -0.13 1.24 24.32
CA LYS A 427 0.28 2.61 23.99
C LYS A 427 -0.25 3.64 25.01
N ILE A 428 -1.53 3.55 25.37
CA ILE A 428 -2.11 4.45 26.38
C ILE A 428 -1.39 4.28 27.73
N LEU A 429 -1.09 3.05 28.14
CA LEU A 429 -0.35 2.76 29.37
C LEU A 429 1.11 3.28 29.34
N GLU A 430 1.79 3.18 28.20
CA GLU A 430 3.15 3.71 27.99
C GLU A 430 3.16 5.24 28.07
N ASP A 431 2.21 5.90 27.39
CA ASP A 431 2.03 7.36 27.40
C ASP A 431 1.68 7.87 28.82
N TYR A 432 1.16 7.01 29.71
CA TYR A 432 0.75 7.33 31.07
C TYR A 432 1.67 6.77 32.17
N ALA A 433 2.76 6.08 31.82
CA ALA A 433 3.63 5.38 32.78
C ALA A 433 4.36 6.31 33.78
N LEU A 434 4.28 7.63 33.58
CA LEU A 434 4.89 8.64 34.45
C LEU A 434 4.08 8.94 35.72
N LEU A 435 2.84 8.44 35.85
CA LEU A 435 1.91 8.90 36.90
C LEU A 435 1.35 7.81 37.84
N ASP A 436 1.49 6.51 37.54
CA ASP A 436 0.89 5.45 38.38
C ASP A 436 1.51 4.05 38.23
N ASN A 437 1.23 3.17 39.19
CA ASN A 437 1.67 1.76 39.34
C ASN A 437 1.17 0.78 38.22
N ASN A 438 1.13 1.23 36.97
CA ASN A 438 0.60 0.49 35.81
C ASN A 438 1.50 -0.65 35.31
N GLU A 439 2.66 -0.87 35.95
CA GLU A 439 3.64 -1.87 35.53
C GLU A 439 3.07 -3.30 35.50
N THR A 440 2.20 -3.63 36.46
CA THR A 440 1.55 -4.96 36.54
C THR A 440 0.55 -5.17 35.42
N ARG A 441 -0.28 -4.15 35.11
CA ARG A 441 -1.26 -4.18 34.03
C ARG A 441 -0.58 -4.21 32.67
N MET A 442 0.47 -3.41 32.48
CA MET A 442 1.30 -3.41 31.27
C MET A 442 1.92 -4.79 31.03
N LYS A 443 2.54 -5.42 32.04
CA LYS A 443 3.07 -6.80 31.95
C LYS A 443 1.98 -7.81 31.56
N LYS A 444 0.73 -7.65 32.04
CA LYS A 444 -0.39 -8.52 31.67
C LYS A 444 -0.76 -8.35 30.19
N ILE A 445 -0.82 -7.11 29.70
CA ILE A 445 -1.12 -6.80 28.29
C ILE A 445 -0.02 -7.32 27.36
N GLU A 446 1.25 -7.15 27.73
CA GLU A 446 2.38 -7.69 26.97
C GLU A 446 2.34 -9.22 26.87
N LYS A 447 2.04 -9.91 27.98
CA LYS A 447 1.85 -11.37 27.97
C LYS A 447 0.72 -11.78 27.03
N LYS A 448 -0.39 -11.05 27.00
CA LYS A 448 -1.50 -11.32 26.08
C LYS A 448 -1.10 -11.07 24.62
N ILE A 449 -0.40 -9.98 24.32
CA ILE A 449 0.15 -9.69 22.99
C ILE A 449 1.05 -10.84 22.52
N LEU A 450 2.02 -11.25 23.34
CA LEU A 450 2.94 -12.35 23.02
C LEU A 450 2.22 -13.69 22.82
N LYS A 451 1.20 -13.97 23.64
CA LYS A 451 0.39 -15.19 23.50
C LYS A 451 -0.35 -15.20 22.16
N LEU A 452 -1.01 -14.10 21.80
CA LEU A 452 -1.74 -13.98 20.53
C LEU A 452 -0.79 -14.09 19.33
N GLN A 453 0.40 -13.48 19.40
CA GLN A 453 1.42 -13.59 18.36
C GLN A 453 1.95 -15.01 18.16
N LYS A 454 1.87 -15.89 19.16
CA LYS A 454 2.27 -17.31 19.02
C LYS A 454 1.15 -18.20 18.45
N ILE A 455 -0.10 -17.79 18.61
CA ILE A 455 -1.27 -18.53 18.11
C ILE A 455 -1.45 -18.27 16.60
N MET A 456 -1.09 -17.06 16.18
CA MET A 456 -1.06 -16.64 14.79
C MET A 456 0.16 -17.15 14.06
#